data_AF-A0A091BUI7-F1
#
_entry.id   AF-A0A091BUI7-F1
#
_cell.length_a   1.000
_cell.length_b   1.000
_cell.length_c   1.000
_cell.angle_alpha   90.00
_cell.angle_beta   90.00
_cell.angle_gamma   90.00
#
_symmetry.space_group_name_H-M   'P 1'
#
loop_
_entity.id
_entity.type
_entity.pdbx_description
1 polymer ?
#
loop_
_entity_poly.entity_id
_entity_poly.type
_entity_poly.pdbx_seq_one_letter_code
_entity_poly.pdbx_strand_id
1 'polypeptide(L)'
;MVERSNEKFMNLNQEDYQKMQELEDRLFARLNQLAETRDLETPEAKEVYEIHKQWLSYTWPNYSAEAHKGLAQIYIADERFANYYNNRAGKEVVSLLHDVVVKYAKD
;
A
#
# COMPACT_ATOMS: atom_id res chain seq x y z
N MET A 1 21.65 1.23 31.69
CA MET A 1 20.35 1.63 32.24
C MET A 1 19.42 1.72 31.04
N VAL A 2 18.32 0.95 31.06
CA VAL A 2 17.25 0.84 30.03
C VAL A 2 17.70 0.23 28.69
N GLU A 3 17.23 -0.89 28.14
CA GLU A 3 16.31 -1.96 28.50
C GLU A 3 16.70 -3.18 27.64
N ARG A 4 17.00 -4.32 28.29
CA ARG A 4 16.89 -5.63 27.65
C ARG A 4 15.41 -5.96 27.63
N SER A 5 14.75 -5.86 26.48
CA SER A 5 13.48 -6.52 26.16
C SER A 5 13.07 -6.11 24.75
N ASN A 6 13.30 -6.98 23.78
CA ASN A 6 12.49 -7.08 22.56
C ASN A 6 12.69 -8.48 21.98
N GLU A 7 12.40 -9.46 22.82
CA GLU A 7 12.29 -10.85 22.45
C GLU A 7 11.05 -11.04 21.57
N LYS A 8 11.28 -11.16 20.26
CA LYS A 8 10.60 -12.10 19.34
C LYS A 8 9.06 -12.16 19.27
N PHE A 9 8.30 -11.25 19.87
CA PHE A 9 6.85 -11.23 19.75
C PHE A 9 6.35 -9.82 19.46
N MET A 10 6.08 -9.55 18.18
CA MET A 10 4.98 -8.74 17.60
C MET A 10 5.39 -8.15 16.22
N ASN A 11 5.69 -9.04 15.27
CA ASN A 11 5.72 -8.91 13.79
C ASN A 11 6.39 -7.74 13.04
N LEU A 12 6.85 -6.66 13.65
CA LEU A 12 7.72 -5.65 13.02
C LEU A 12 8.71 -5.12 14.05
N ASN A 13 10.02 -5.18 13.76
CA ASN A 13 10.98 -4.44 14.58
C ASN A 13 10.93 -2.94 14.23
N GLN A 14 11.60 -2.10 15.02
CA GLN A 14 11.56 -0.64 14.83
C GLN A 14 12.07 -0.20 13.45
N GLU A 15 13.06 -0.90 12.89
CA GLU A 15 13.61 -0.60 11.56
C GLU A 15 12.61 -0.97 10.45
N ASP A 16 11.95 -2.12 10.57
CA ASP A 16 10.91 -2.54 9.62
C ASP A 16 9.71 -1.60 9.64
N TYR A 17 9.31 -1.13 10.83
CA TYR A 17 8.27 -0.12 10.97
C TYR A 17 8.66 1.19 10.28
N GLN A 18 9.90 1.66 10.46
CA GLN A 18 10.39 2.87 9.77
C GLN A 18 10.35 2.71 8.24
N LYS A 19 10.85 1.58 7.72
CA LYS A 19 10.81 1.29 6.27
C LYS A 19 9.37 1.21 5.75
N MET A 20 8.46 0.63 6.53
CA MET A 20 7.05 0.57 6.18
C MET A 20 6.43 1.97 6.09
N GLN A 21 6.76 2.88 7.01
CA GLN A 21 6.32 4.29 6.95
C GLN A 21 6.92 5.02 5.74
N GLU A 22 8.21 4.83 5.42
CA GLU A 22 8.84 5.42 4.24
C GLU A 22 8.22 4.93 2.93
N LEU A 23 7.89 3.63 2.84
CA LEU A 23 7.18 3.07 1.69
C LEU A 23 5.78 3.65 1.57
N GLU A 24 5.09 3.85 2.68
CA GLU A 24 3.79 4.49 2.69
C GLU A 24 3.85 5.92 2.16
N ASP A 25 4.78 6.74 2.65
CA ASP A 25 4.94 8.12 2.16
C ASP A 25 5.27 8.15 0.66
N ARG A 26 6.11 7.24 0.19
CA ARG A 26 6.39 7.07 -1.25
C ARG A 26 5.16 6.62 -2.03
N LEU A 27 4.35 5.71 -1.50
CA LEU A 27 3.10 5.26 -2.12
C LEU A 27 2.18 6.46 -2.37
N PHE A 28 1.98 7.31 -1.37
CA PHE A 28 1.14 8.49 -1.49
C PHE A 28 1.72 9.56 -2.41
N ALA A 29 3.04 9.73 -2.45
CA ALA A 29 3.68 10.62 -3.43
C ALA A 29 3.42 10.16 -4.87
N ARG A 30 3.57 8.85 -5.14
CA ARG A 30 3.31 8.28 -6.48
C ARG A 30 1.83 8.26 -6.85
N LEU A 31 0.95 7.92 -5.92
CA LEU A 31 -0.50 8.01 -6.14
C LEU A 31 -0.95 9.43 -6.48
N ASN A 32 -0.35 10.45 -5.85
CA ASN A 32 -0.65 11.83 -6.17
C ASN A 32 -0.23 12.22 -7.59
N GLN A 33 0.96 11.80 -8.03
CA GLN A 33 1.42 12.01 -9.41
C GLN A 33 0.53 11.27 -10.41
N LEU A 34 0.22 10.00 -10.12
CA LEU A 34 -0.64 9.19 -10.97
C LEU A 34 -2.06 9.75 -11.04
N ALA A 35 -2.56 10.41 -9.99
CA ALA A 35 -3.88 11.03 -10.00
C ALA A 35 -3.98 12.23 -10.95
N GLU A 36 -2.85 12.86 -11.34
CA GLU A 36 -2.82 13.95 -12.32
C GLU A 36 -3.02 13.45 -13.74
N THR A 37 -2.43 12.30 -14.08
CA THR A 37 -2.50 11.72 -15.44
C THR A 37 -3.60 10.67 -15.59
N ARG A 38 -3.89 9.94 -14.50
CA ARG A 38 -4.74 8.75 -14.42
C ARG A 38 -4.36 7.66 -15.43
N ASP A 39 -3.13 7.69 -15.92
CA ASP A 39 -2.64 6.76 -16.93
C ASP A 39 -1.97 5.55 -16.27
N LEU A 40 -2.66 4.42 -16.35
CA LEU A 40 -2.23 3.18 -15.75
C LEU A 40 -1.14 2.46 -16.56
N GLU A 41 -0.80 2.88 -17.78
CA GLU A 41 0.27 2.27 -18.59
C GLU A 41 1.66 2.84 -18.26
N THR A 42 1.73 3.77 -17.30
CA THR A 42 2.95 4.48 -16.94
C THR A 42 3.87 3.69 -15.99
N PRO A 43 5.19 3.97 -16.00
CA PRO A 43 6.10 3.45 -14.99
C PRO A 43 5.67 3.79 -13.55
N GLU A 44 5.06 4.96 -13.35
CA GLU A 44 4.52 5.43 -12.07
C GLU A 44 3.40 4.53 -11.57
N ALA A 45 2.47 4.11 -12.44
CA ALA A 45 1.40 3.18 -12.09
C ALA A 45 1.96 1.82 -11.64
N LYS A 46 2.98 1.32 -12.34
CA LYS A 46 3.68 0.09 -11.93
C LYS A 46 4.40 0.28 -10.60
N GLU A 47 5.03 1.42 -10.36
CA GLU A 47 5.72 1.71 -9.10
C GLU A 47 4.75 1.76 -7.91
N VAL A 48 3.55 2.34 -8.08
CA VAL A 48 2.48 2.31 -7.06
C VAL A 48 2.16 0.86 -6.66
N TYR A 49 1.98 -0.04 -7.63
CA TYR A 49 1.72 -1.45 -7.35
C TYR A 49 2.87 -2.11 -6.58
N GLU A 50 4.11 -1.93 -7.01
CA GLU A 50 5.27 -2.57 -6.36
C GLU A 50 5.48 -2.05 -4.95
N ILE A 51 5.32 -0.75 -4.72
CA ILE A 51 5.41 -0.15 -3.37
C ILE A 51 4.30 -0.71 -2.48
N HIS A 52 3.06 -0.75 -2.96
CA HIS A 52 1.93 -1.24 -2.16
C HIS A 52 2.06 -2.72 -1.83
N LYS A 53 2.53 -3.54 -2.78
CA LYS A 53 2.89 -4.95 -2.56
C LYS A 53 3.99 -5.09 -1.49
N GLN A 54 5.06 -4.29 -1.58
CA GLN A 54 6.14 -4.32 -0.60
C GLN A 54 5.65 -3.89 0.79
N TRP A 55 4.83 -2.85 0.86
CA TRP A 55 4.21 -2.39 2.10
C TRP A 55 3.34 -3.47 2.76
N LEU A 56 2.53 -4.19 1.97
CA LEU A 56 1.73 -5.32 2.47
C LEU A 56 2.60 -6.46 2.99
N SER A 57 3.76 -6.74 2.37
CA SER A 57 4.64 -7.86 2.78
C SER A 57 5.16 -7.75 4.22
N TYR A 58 5.18 -6.54 4.79
CA TYR A 58 5.52 -6.31 6.21
C TYR A 58 4.47 -6.87 7.18
N THR A 59 3.21 -6.98 6.74
CA THR A 59 2.09 -7.43 7.59
C THR A 59 1.44 -8.72 7.09
N TRP A 60 1.64 -9.07 5.82
CA TRP A 60 1.10 -10.25 5.16
C TRP A 60 2.19 -11.31 5.00
N PRO A 61 2.20 -12.36 5.84
CA PRO A 61 3.24 -13.40 5.78
C PRO A 61 3.19 -14.23 4.49
N ASN A 62 2.03 -14.28 3.82
CA ASN A 62 1.85 -14.96 2.54
C ASN A 62 1.14 -14.03 1.55
N TYR A 63 1.89 -13.50 0.59
CA TYR A 63 1.34 -12.69 -0.49
C TYR A 63 0.81 -13.57 -1.63
N SER A 64 -0.34 -13.19 -2.19
CA SER A 64 -0.82 -13.66 -3.51
C SER A 64 -1.50 -12.51 -4.26
N ALA A 65 -1.47 -12.51 -5.59
CA ALA A 65 -2.18 -11.47 -6.33
C ALA A 65 -3.70 -11.53 -6.11
N GLU A 66 -4.26 -12.73 -5.90
CA GLU A 66 -5.68 -12.90 -5.57
C GLU A 66 -6.04 -12.19 -4.26
N ALA A 67 -5.28 -12.40 -3.18
CA ALA A 67 -5.52 -11.73 -1.91
C ALA A 67 -5.37 -10.20 -2.05
N HIS A 68 -4.38 -9.74 -2.81
CA HIS A 68 -4.17 -8.32 -3.06
C HIS A 68 -5.35 -7.67 -3.80
N LYS A 69 -5.87 -8.33 -4.84
CA LYS A 69 -7.08 -7.90 -5.55
C LYS A 69 -8.31 -7.90 -4.65
N GLY A 70 -8.47 -8.92 -3.82
CA GLY A 70 -9.55 -9.00 -2.84
C GLY A 70 -9.54 -7.82 -1.85
N LEU A 71 -8.35 -7.43 -1.37
CA LEU A 71 -8.17 -6.25 -0.52
C LEU A 71 -8.54 -4.95 -1.25
N ALA A 72 -8.07 -4.77 -2.48
CA ALA A 72 -8.41 -3.61 -3.30
C ALA A 72 -9.93 -3.50 -3.55
N GLN A 73 -10.62 -4.63 -3.73
CA GLN A 73 -12.07 -4.65 -3.88
C GLN A 73 -12.81 -4.16 -2.62
N ILE A 74 -12.30 -4.48 -1.43
CA ILE A 74 -12.84 -3.98 -0.16
C ILE A 74 -12.66 -2.47 -0.06
N TYR A 75 -11.52 -1.93 -0.51
CA TYR A 75 -11.26 -0.49 -0.45
C TYR A 75 -12.30 0.36 -1.17
N ILE A 76 -12.86 -0.14 -2.29
CA ILE A 76 -13.90 0.55 -3.04
C ILE A 76 -15.33 0.19 -2.59
N ALA A 77 -15.51 -0.94 -1.90
CA ALA A 77 -16.81 -1.41 -1.44
C ALA A 77 -17.22 -0.86 -0.07
N ASP A 78 -16.27 -0.43 0.76
CA ASP A 78 -16.52 0.09 2.10
C ASP A 78 -15.73 1.38 2.33
N GLU A 79 -16.47 2.49 2.50
CA GLU A 79 -15.92 3.84 2.66
C GLU A 79 -14.94 3.97 3.84
N ARG A 80 -15.05 3.11 4.87
CA ARG A 80 -14.12 3.15 6.02
C ARG A 80 -12.69 2.87 5.58
N PHE A 81 -12.51 2.00 4.60
CA PHE A 81 -11.19 1.68 4.05
C PHE A 81 -10.74 2.71 3.01
N ALA A 82 -11.67 3.20 2.19
CA ALA A 82 -11.39 4.30 1.26
C ALA A 82 -10.88 5.55 1.98
N ASN A 83 -11.47 5.87 3.14
CA ASN A 83 -11.13 7.04 3.93
C ASN A 83 -9.67 7.10 4.33
N TYR A 84 -9.01 5.96 4.56
CA TYR A 84 -7.58 5.94 4.88
C TYR A 84 -6.76 6.58 3.75
N TYR A 85 -6.92 6.05 2.54
CA TYR A 85 -6.18 6.51 1.36
C TYR A 85 -6.60 7.90 0.91
N ASN A 86 -7.91 8.16 0.88
CA ASN A 86 -8.43 9.45 0.43
C ASN A 86 -8.04 10.59 1.37
N ASN A 87 -8.12 10.38 2.69
CA ASN A 87 -7.72 11.41 3.66
C ASN A 87 -6.22 11.66 3.64
N ARG A 88 -5.40 10.60 3.53
CA ARG A 88 -3.95 10.73 3.47
C ARG A 88 -3.47 11.41 2.18
N ALA A 89 -4.14 11.18 1.06
CA ALA A 89 -3.87 11.86 -0.21
C ALA A 89 -4.53 13.25 -0.33
N GLY A 90 -5.54 13.55 0.50
CA GLY A 90 -6.36 14.76 0.40
C GLY A 90 -7.26 14.82 -0.85
N LYS A 91 -7.48 13.69 -1.53
CA LYS A 91 -8.29 13.56 -2.76
C LYS A 91 -8.70 12.10 -2.97
N GLU A 92 -9.68 11.86 -3.83
CA GLU A 92 -10.12 10.50 -4.18
C GLU A 92 -9.06 9.76 -5.00
N VAL A 93 -8.32 8.86 -4.34
CA VAL A 93 -7.27 8.03 -4.97
C VAL A 93 -7.56 6.53 -4.85
N VAL A 94 -8.56 6.14 -4.05
CA VAL A 94 -8.80 4.72 -3.76
C VAL A 94 -9.15 3.90 -5.01
N SER A 95 -9.93 4.47 -5.95
CA SER A 95 -10.27 3.80 -7.21
C SER A 95 -9.03 3.62 -8.08
N LEU A 96 -8.13 4.60 -8.07
CA LEU A 96 -6.88 4.55 -8.82
C LEU A 96 -5.95 3.46 -8.26
N LEU A 97 -5.82 3.37 -6.94
CA LEU A 97 -5.09 2.29 -6.28
C LEU A 97 -5.69 0.92 -6.63
N HIS A 98 -7.02 0.79 -6.59
CA HIS A 98 -7.71 -0.42 -7.00
C HIS A 98 -7.35 -0.84 -8.44
N ASP A 99 -7.45 0.10 -9.39
CA ASP A 99 -7.22 -0.20 -10.81
C ASP A 99 -5.77 -0.59 -11.07
N VAL A 100 -4.82 0.07 -10.39
CA VAL A 100 -3.39 -0.29 -10.39
C VAL A 100 -3.20 -1.74 -9.92
N VAL A 101 -3.80 -2.11 -8.78
CA VAL A 101 -3.70 -3.48 -8.24
C VAL A 101 -4.31 -4.49 -9.20
N VAL A 102 -5.52 -4.25 -9.72
CA VAL A 102 -6.18 -5.16 -10.66
C VAL A 102 -5.34 -5.37 -11.94
N LYS A 103 -4.71 -4.30 -12.44
CA LYS A 103 -3.91 -4.33 -13.65
C LYS A 103 -2.61 -5.12 -13.49
N TYR A 104 -1.89 -4.91 -12.38
CA TYR A 104 -0.52 -5.41 -12.21
C TYR A 104 -0.38 -6.65 -11.31
N ALA A 105 -1.38 -6.94 -10.47
CA ALA A 105 -1.43 -8.17 -9.69
C ALA A 105 -1.82 -9.37 -10.57
N LYS A 106 -0.89 -9.82 -11.42
CA LYS A 106 -1.02 -11.01 -12.25
C LYS A 106 0.04 -12.00 -11.76
N ASP A 107 -0.42 -13.10 -11.15
CA ASP A 107 0.42 -14.25 -10.81
C ASP A 107 0.89 -14.97 -12.09
#